data_AF-A0A7V9Q6V1-F1
#
_entry.id   AF-A0A7V9Q6V1-F1
#
_cell.length_a   1.000
_cell.length_b   1.000
_cell.length_c   1.000
_cell.angle_alpha   90.00
_cell.angle_beta   90.00
_cell.angle_gamma   90.00
#
_symmetry.space_group_name_H-M   'P 1'
#
loop_
_entity.id
_entity.type
_entity.pdbx_description
1 polymer ?
#
loop_
_entity_poly.entity_id
_entity_poly.type
_entity_poly.pdbx_seq_one_letter_code
_entity_poly.pdbx_strand_id
1 'polypeptide(L)'
;MCIMLAALAPACRQSAESFEGYFAPVYSPDGQYVYFIERRTSGTVSGPGAGFFTPPADVFISKDEFLLKRINVAGGTIEELKRMPRSPAEGQHFQAYHGSIFATVDARLEFTENGQLKFKVCLSIPRSPRSEGYSMSGTWDGTLSDSGGVDGSWERSHCQISGYDEWRLSGDWEVMEARGREFFPAAVVAYNRATRAVKVLIKNQDYDRLYPNGITLQQIQESSQREGIERTLTIRRVHDELLRKYKAMGLSEVQALLRTGEEMERLGYYPRTTKIVARPLERGEAAKAKHNRAAIFVISKDEMQTGIFHDIEQAISRPGVEIRKGFGEYPTHIHYFNSARLNAFLKSGKTQFYVRYLGETYELTIR
;
A
#
# COMPACT_ATOMS: atom_id res chain seq x y z
N MET A 1 51.40 -20.20 -31.83
CA MET A 1 50.50 -20.99 -30.96
C MET A 1 49.18 -20.25 -30.87
N CYS A 2 48.31 -20.43 -31.87
CA CYS A 2 46.98 -19.82 -31.90
C CYS A 2 46.05 -20.70 -31.08
N ILE A 3 45.59 -20.20 -29.93
CA ILE A 3 44.52 -20.83 -29.18
C ILE A 3 43.24 -20.63 -29.99
N MET A 4 42.81 -21.66 -30.72
CA MET A 4 41.46 -21.72 -31.26
C MET A 4 40.48 -21.78 -30.07
N LEU A 5 39.90 -20.64 -29.71
CA LEU A 5 38.63 -20.62 -28.98
C LEU A 5 37.56 -21.13 -29.93
N ALA A 6 37.26 -22.43 -29.85
CA ALA A 6 36.01 -22.95 -30.37
C ALA A 6 34.88 -22.29 -29.58
N ALA A 7 34.24 -21.29 -30.20
CA ALA A 7 32.99 -20.73 -29.72
C ALA A 7 31.94 -21.85 -29.75
N LEU A 8 31.75 -22.50 -28.60
CA LEU A 8 30.53 -23.23 -28.32
C LEU A 8 29.40 -22.19 -28.36
N ALA A 9 28.80 -22.00 -29.54
CA ALA A 9 27.53 -21.31 -29.63
C ALA A 9 26.58 -22.06 -28.69
N PRO A 10 26.13 -21.45 -27.57
CA PRO A 10 25.16 -22.11 -26.73
C PRO A 10 23.95 -22.35 -27.63
N ALA A 11 23.61 -23.62 -27.86
CA ALA A 11 22.40 -23.96 -28.59
C ALA A 11 21.26 -23.19 -27.93
N CYS A 12 20.64 -22.26 -28.66
CA CYS A 12 19.47 -21.53 -28.18
C CYS A 12 18.39 -22.55 -27.87
N ARG A 13 18.29 -22.94 -26.60
CA ARG A 13 17.29 -23.88 -26.15
C ARG A 13 15.98 -23.11 -26.08
N GLN A 14 15.17 -23.25 -27.11
CA GLN A 14 13.79 -22.81 -27.08
C GLN A 14 12.99 -23.83 -26.27
N SER A 15 12.21 -23.34 -25.31
CA SER A 15 11.33 -24.16 -24.49
C SER A 15 9.91 -23.63 -24.61
N ALA A 16 8.95 -24.54 -24.76
CA ALA A 16 7.54 -24.21 -24.59
C ALA A 16 7.23 -24.28 -23.09
N GLU A 17 6.70 -23.20 -22.54
CA GLU A 17 6.35 -23.12 -21.13
C GLU A 17 4.86 -22.78 -20.96
N SER A 18 4.27 -23.29 -19.88
CA SER A 18 2.90 -22.97 -19.49
C SER A 18 2.81 -22.86 -17.97
N PHE A 19 2.08 -21.85 -17.52
CA PHE A 19 1.88 -21.52 -16.12
C PHE A 19 0.39 -21.33 -15.83
N GLU A 20 0.00 -21.79 -14.65
CA GLU A 20 -1.31 -21.55 -14.04
C GLU A 20 -1.05 -20.95 -12.67
N GLY A 21 -1.76 -19.89 -12.30
CA GLY A 21 -1.58 -19.24 -11.00
C GLY A 21 -2.88 -18.69 -10.45
N TYR A 22 -2.99 -18.64 -9.12
CA TYR A 22 -4.19 -18.18 -8.41
C TYR A 22 -3.88 -16.93 -7.60
N PHE A 23 -4.58 -15.84 -7.89
CA PHE A 23 -4.29 -14.50 -7.40
C PHE A 23 -5.47 -13.93 -6.61
N ALA A 24 -5.14 -13.04 -5.67
CA ALA A 24 -6.07 -12.26 -4.86
C ALA A 24 -7.19 -13.07 -4.19
N PRO A 25 -6.88 -14.17 -3.47
CA PRO A 25 -7.92 -14.97 -2.84
C PRO A 25 -8.61 -14.18 -1.73
N VAL A 26 -9.96 -14.17 -1.72
CA VAL A 26 -10.78 -13.53 -0.67
C VAL A 26 -11.99 -14.40 -0.31
N TYR A 27 -12.41 -14.38 0.95
CA TYR A 27 -13.65 -15.01 1.39
C TYR A 27 -14.87 -14.22 0.93
N SER A 28 -15.99 -14.92 0.68
CA SER A 28 -17.31 -14.30 0.71
C SER A 28 -17.62 -13.73 2.10
N PRO A 29 -18.56 -12.78 2.21
CA PRO A 29 -19.00 -12.26 3.51
C PRO A 29 -19.50 -13.32 4.50
N ASP A 30 -20.06 -14.43 3.99
CA ASP A 30 -20.54 -15.56 4.79
C ASP A 30 -19.46 -16.63 5.07
N GLY A 31 -18.25 -16.48 4.50
CA GLY A 31 -17.14 -17.43 4.63
C GLY A 31 -17.33 -18.76 3.90
N GLN A 32 -18.42 -18.96 3.15
CA GLN A 32 -18.70 -20.24 2.48
C GLN A 32 -17.86 -20.47 1.22
N TYR A 33 -17.41 -19.40 0.59
CA TYR A 33 -16.68 -19.42 -0.65
C TYR A 33 -15.38 -18.65 -0.55
N VAL A 34 -14.39 -19.05 -1.36
CA VAL A 34 -13.20 -18.24 -1.63
C VAL A 34 -13.19 -17.89 -3.10
N TYR A 35 -13.17 -16.60 -3.41
CA TYR A 35 -13.06 -16.05 -4.75
C TYR A 35 -11.60 -15.76 -5.06
N PHE A 36 -11.19 -15.99 -6.30
CA PHE A 36 -9.81 -15.74 -6.75
C PHE A 36 -9.79 -15.51 -8.27
N ILE A 37 -8.71 -14.89 -8.73
CA ILE A 37 -8.40 -14.77 -10.15
C ILE A 37 -7.45 -15.90 -10.53
N GLU A 38 -7.86 -16.74 -11.46
CA GLU A 38 -6.94 -17.68 -12.10
C GLU A 38 -6.37 -17.05 -13.37
N ARG A 39 -5.05 -17.15 -13.53
CA ARG A 39 -4.37 -16.83 -14.78
C ARG A 39 -3.77 -18.08 -15.39
N ARG A 40 -3.99 -18.28 -16.69
CA ARG A 40 -3.36 -19.33 -17.49
C ARG A 40 -2.59 -18.70 -18.63
N THR A 41 -1.29 -18.95 -18.66
CA THR A 41 -0.41 -18.39 -19.68
C THR A 41 0.42 -19.49 -20.32
N SER A 42 0.64 -19.40 -21.62
CA SER A 42 1.59 -20.27 -22.33
C SER A 42 2.35 -19.50 -23.40
N GLY A 43 3.55 -19.97 -23.72
CA GLY A 43 4.38 -19.34 -24.72
C GLY A 43 5.69 -20.08 -24.96
N THR A 44 6.57 -19.44 -25.71
CA THR A 44 7.93 -19.93 -25.94
C THR A 44 8.94 -18.99 -25.31
N VAL A 45 9.94 -19.55 -24.64
CA VAL A 45 11.04 -18.85 -24.00
C VAL A 45 12.34 -19.36 -24.60
N SER A 46 13.20 -18.44 -25.05
CA SER A 46 14.49 -18.71 -25.66
C SER A 46 15.59 -17.92 -24.97
N GLY A 47 16.66 -18.61 -24.55
CA GLY A 47 17.80 -18.00 -23.87
C GLY A 47 17.71 -18.07 -22.35
N PRO A 48 18.77 -17.61 -21.65
CA PRO A 48 18.95 -17.87 -20.22
C PRO A 48 18.07 -17.02 -19.31
N GLY A 49 17.96 -15.70 -19.54
CA GLY A 49 17.14 -14.79 -18.71
C GLY A 49 17.43 -14.83 -17.20
N ALA A 50 18.58 -15.35 -16.78
CA ALA A 50 18.93 -15.59 -15.38
C ALA A 50 19.68 -14.39 -14.79
N GLY A 51 18.95 -13.32 -14.49
CA GLY A 51 19.48 -12.12 -13.84
C GLY A 51 20.63 -11.42 -14.57
N PHE A 52 21.16 -10.36 -13.93
CA PHE A 52 22.08 -9.34 -14.49
C PHE A 52 23.35 -9.83 -15.23
N PHE A 53 23.69 -11.10 -15.16
CA PHE A 53 24.89 -11.68 -15.78
C PHE A 53 24.61 -12.43 -17.09
N THR A 54 23.35 -12.50 -17.52
CA THR A 54 22.97 -13.11 -18.79
C THR A 54 22.08 -12.15 -19.58
N PRO A 55 22.01 -12.26 -20.92
CA PRO A 55 21.01 -11.53 -21.67
C PRO A 55 19.59 -11.92 -21.22
N PRO A 56 18.61 -10.99 -21.28
CA PRO A 56 17.22 -11.34 -21.03
C PRO A 56 16.76 -12.43 -21.99
N ALA A 57 15.88 -13.31 -21.52
CA ALA A 57 15.26 -14.32 -22.36
C ALA A 57 14.32 -13.64 -23.36
N ASP A 58 14.30 -14.20 -24.56
CA ASP A 58 13.36 -13.86 -25.60
C ASP A 58 12.04 -14.62 -25.35
N VAL A 59 10.93 -13.90 -25.24
CA VAL A 59 9.63 -14.47 -24.87
C VAL A 59 8.56 -14.10 -25.88
N PHE A 60 7.81 -15.11 -26.31
CA PHE A 60 6.59 -14.97 -27.07
C PHE A 60 5.43 -15.62 -26.31
N ILE A 61 4.36 -14.87 -26.06
CA ILE A 61 3.18 -15.36 -25.34
C ILE A 61 2.12 -15.78 -26.37
N SER A 62 1.84 -17.08 -26.45
CA SER A 62 0.86 -17.61 -27.41
C SER A 62 -0.57 -17.53 -26.89
N LYS A 63 -0.76 -17.60 -25.57
CA LYS A 63 -2.08 -17.59 -24.92
C LYS A 63 -1.98 -16.97 -23.53
N ASP A 64 -2.91 -16.09 -23.17
CA ASP A 64 -2.98 -15.51 -21.82
C ASP A 64 -4.43 -15.21 -21.41
N GLU A 65 -4.96 -16.03 -20.50
CA GLU A 65 -6.35 -15.99 -20.05
C GLU A 65 -6.45 -15.66 -18.57
N PHE A 66 -7.45 -14.84 -18.22
CA PHE A 66 -7.83 -14.54 -16.85
C PHE A 66 -9.27 -14.97 -16.58
N LEU A 67 -9.49 -15.62 -15.44
CA LEU A 67 -10.77 -16.21 -15.04
C LEU A 67 -11.06 -15.79 -13.60
N LEU A 68 -12.23 -15.20 -13.36
CA LEU A 68 -12.76 -15.06 -12.01
C LEU A 68 -13.44 -16.36 -11.63
N LYS A 69 -13.01 -16.96 -10.52
CA LYS A 69 -13.53 -18.22 -10.00
C LYS A 69 -13.88 -18.12 -8.54
N ARG A 70 -14.70 -19.06 -8.07
CA ARG A 70 -14.89 -19.33 -6.64
C ARG A 70 -14.74 -20.80 -6.33
N ILE A 71 -14.34 -21.12 -5.12
CA ILE A 71 -14.31 -22.46 -4.56
C ILE A 71 -15.19 -22.53 -3.32
N ASN A 72 -16.04 -23.55 -3.21
CA ASN A 72 -16.77 -23.83 -1.98
C ASN A 72 -15.80 -24.38 -0.93
N VAL A 73 -15.72 -23.74 0.24
CA VAL A 73 -14.73 -24.06 1.27
C VAL A 73 -14.95 -25.45 1.87
N ALA A 74 -16.20 -25.90 1.97
CA ALA A 74 -16.54 -27.19 2.55
C ALA A 74 -16.33 -28.35 1.56
N GLY A 75 -16.90 -28.21 0.36
CA GLY A 75 -16.93 -29.27 -0.66
C GLY A 75 -15.78 -29.24 -1.68
N GLY A 76 -15.04 -28.14 -1.78
CA GLY A 76 -13.94 -28.00 -2.74
C GLY A 76 -14.38 -27.83 -4.19
N THR A 77 -15.69 -27.72 -4.46
CA THR A 77 -16.22 -27.48 -5.81
C THR A 77 -15.80 -26.12 -6.32
N ILE A 78 -15.23 -26.08 -7.52
CA ILE A 78 -14.77 -24.86 -8.19
C ILE A 78 -15.76 -24.48 -9.28
N GLU A 79 -16.14 -23.21 -9.33
CA GLU A 79 -17.04 -22.64 -10.33
C GLU A 79 -16.35 -21.47 -11.05
N GLU A 80 -16.43 -21.48 -12.39
CA GLU A 80 -16.05 -20.33 -13.22
C GLU A 80 -17.20 -19.33 -13.24
N LEU A 81 -16.91 -18.09 -12.84
CA LEU A 81 -17.92 -17.04 -12.73
C LEU A 81 -17.88 -16.08 -13.91
N LYS A 82 -16.66 -15.72 -14.34
CA LYS A 82 -16.45 -14.79 -15.44
C LYS A 82 -15.13 -15.07 -16.13
N ARG A 83 -15.17 -15.19 -17.45
CA ARG A 83 -13.99 -15.16 -18.31
C ARG A 83 -13.73 -13.72 -18.73
N MET A 84 -12.51 -13.25 -18.48
CA MET A 84 -12.12 -11.89 -18.86
C MET A 84 -11.67 -11.84 -20.32
N PRO A 85 -11.68 -10.65 -20.97
CA PRO A 85 -11.11 -10.48 -22.30
C PRO A 85 -9.63 -10.90 -22.34
N ARG A 86 -9.18 -11.33 -23.53
CA ARG A 86 -7.78 -11.69 -23.79
C ARG A 86 -6.84 -10.58 -23.31
N SER A 87 -5.74 -10.98 -22.69
CA SER A 87 -4.79 -10.02 -22.13
C SER A 87 -4.03 -9.28 -23.25
N PRO A 88 -3.58 -8.04 -23.00
CA PRO A 88 -2.70 -7.31 -23.92
C PRO A 88 -1.33 -7.98 -24.14
N ALA A 89 -0.98 -8.96 -23.32
CA ALA A 89 0.26 -9.73 -23.45
C ALA A 89 0.12 -10.90 -24.42
N GLU A 90 -1.10 -11.37 -24.72
CA GLU A 90 -1.30 -12.42 -25.73
C GLU A 90 -0.84 -11.94 -27.11
N GLY A 91 -0.05 -12.78 -27.79
CA GLY A 91 0.55 -12.49 -29.09
C GLY A 91 1.75 -11.54 -29.04
N GLN A 92 2.17 -11.08 -27.86
CA GLN A 92 3.31 -10.19 -27.71
C GLN A 92 4.63 -10.94 -27.71
N HIS A 93 5.65 -10.23 -28.21
CA HIS A 93 7.05 -10.63 -28.17
C HIS A 93 7.85 -9.56 -27.41
N PHE A 94 8.65 -9.98 -26.43
CA PHE A 94 9.50 -9.08 -25.64
C PHE A 94 10.67 -9.83 -25.02
N GLN A 95 11.59 -9.07 -24.43
CA GLN A 95 12.73 -9.60 -23.69
C GLN A 95 12.53 -9.39 -22.20
N ALA A 96 12.73 -10.43 -21.40
CA ALA A 96 12.54 -10.36 -19.96
C ALA A 96 13.48 -11.33 -19.22
N TYR A 97 13.75 -11.02 -17.94
CA TYR A 97 14.40 -11.93 -17.03
C TYR A 97 13.38 -12.85 -16.34
N HIS A 98 13.82 -14.01 -15.87
CA HIS A 98 13.04 -14.87 -14.98
C HIS A 98 12.49 -14.07 -13.78
N GLY A 99 11.29 -14.43 -13.36
CA GLY A 99 10.37 -13.62 -12.58
C GLY A 99 9.38 -12.88 -13.47
N SER A 100 9.77 -12.40 -14.65
CA SER A 100 8.92 -11.52 -15.47
C SER A 100 8.69 -12.00 -16.90
N ILE A 101 9.11 -13.23 -17.23
CA ILE A 101 9.03 -13.77 -18.60
C ILE A 101 7.61 -13.82 -19.13
N PHE A 102 6.60 -13.99 -18.27
CA PHE A 102 5.19 -13.97 -18.67
C PHE A 102 4.44 -12.70 -18.22
N ALA A 103 5.14 -11.56 -18.09
CA ALA A 103 4.61 -10.32 -17.52
C ALA A 103 4.15 -10.49 -16.06
N THR A 104 4.30 -9.43 -15.26
CA THR A 104 3.93 -9.49 -13.83
C THR A 104 2.47 -9.11 -13.66
N VAL A 105 1.81 -9.78 -12.72
CA VAL A 105 0.39 -9.56 -12.41
C VAL A 105 0.24 -9.15 -10.97
N ASP A 106 -0.68 -8.24 -10.76
CA ASP A 106 -1.23 -7.91 -9.46
C ASP A 106 -2.76 -7.92 -9.58
N ALA A 107 -3.45 -8.38 -8.56
CA ALA A 107 -4.90 -8.48 -8.57
C ALA A 107 -5.47 -8.11 -7.21
N ARG A 108 -6.71 -7.62 -7.22
CA ARG A 108 -7.47 -7.32 -6.01
C ARG A 108 -8.92 -7.68 -6.20
N LEU A 109 -9.47 -8.32 -5.18
CA LEU A 109 -10.88 -8.65 -5.04
C LEU A 109 -11.43 -8.00 -3.77
N GLU A 110 -12.62 -7.42 -3.85
CA GLU A 110 -13.24 -6.73 -2.71
C GLU A 110 -14.76 -6.80 -2.80
N PHE A 111 -15.44 -7.13 -1.70
CA PHE A 111 -16.89 -7.02 -1.63
C PHE A 111 -17.31 -5.60 -1.27
N THR A 112 -18.33 -5.09 -1.98
CA THR A 112 -19.01 -3.84 -1.62
C THR A 112 -19.96 -4.05 -0.46
N GLU A 113 -20.42 -2.95 0.15
CA GLU A 113 -21.48 -2.97 1.17
C GLU A 113 -22.78 -3.64 0.66
N ASN A 114 -23.03 -3.59 -0.66
CA ASN A 114 -24.18 -4.22 -1.31
C ASN A 114 -23.94 -5.70 -1.66
N GLY A 115 -22.81 -6.29 -1.25
CA GLY A 115 -22.47 -7.69 -1.51
C GLY A 115 -21.98 -7.99 -2.92
N GLN A 116 -21.73 -6.97 -3.75
CA GLN A 116 -21.16 -7.16 -5.09
C GLN A 116 -19.65 -7.36 -5.02
N LEU A 117 -19.09 -8.23 -5.86
CA LEU A 117 -17.65 -8.47 -5.91
C LEU A 117 -16.98 -7.56 -6.93
N LYS A 118 -16.21 -6.58 -6.47
CA LYS A 118 -15.32 -5.79 -7.31
C LYS A 118 -14.02 -6.54 -7.55
N PHE A 119 -13.55 -6.49 -8.80
CA PHE A 119 -12.24 -7.00 -9.17
C PHE A 119 -11.42 -5.92 -9.88
N LYS A 120 -10.11 -5.94 -9.65
CA LYS A 120 -9.13 -5.19 -10.41
C LYS A 120 -7.96 -6.11 -10.71
N VAL A 121 -7.58 -6.22 -11.97
CA VAL A 121 -6.41 -6.97 -12.44
C VAL A 121 -5.47 -5.99 -13.11
N CYS A 122 -4.21 -6.13 -12.79
CA CYS A 122 -3.11 -5.37 -13.33
C CYS A 122 -2.14 -6.30 -14.03
N LEU A 123 -1.62 -5.85 -15.17
CA LEU A 123 -0.63 -6.55 -15.95
C LEU A 123 0.49 -5.57 -16.33
N SER A 124 1.73 -5.92 -16.00
CA SER A 124 2.90 -5.13 -16.36
C SER A 124 3.79 -5.92 -17.32
N ILE A 125 3.83 -5.48 -18.58
CA ILE A 125 4.63 -6.09 -19.63
C ILE A 125 6.03 -5.45 -19.65
N PRO A 126 7.11 -6.24 -19.47
CA PRO A 126 8.47 -5.71 -19.52
C PRO A 126 8.78 -5.07 -20.88
N ARG A 127 9.22 -3.81 -20.85
CA ARG A 127 9.69 -3.05 -22.01
C ARG A 127 10.86 -2.17 -21.59
N SER A 128 11.80 -1.94 -22.51
CA SER A 128 12.89 -0.98 -22.32
C SER A 128 12.53 0.34 -23.00
N PRO A 129 12.64 1.50 -22.33
CA PRO A 129 13.27 1.70 -21.02
C PRO A 129 12.33 1.52 -19.82
N ARG A 130 11.01 1.36 -20.01
CA ARG A 130 10.02 1.24 -18.92
C ARG A 130 8.93 0.24 -19.27
N SER A 131 8.51 -0.58 -18.31
CA SER A 131 7.38 -1.50 -18.45
C SER A 131 6.10 -0.77 -18.85
N GLU A 132 5.28 -1.46 -19.64
CA GLU A 132 3.93 -1.01 -19.99
C GLU A 132 2.92 -1.61 -19.03
N GLY A 133 2.18 -0.75 -18.35
CA GLY A 133 1.09 -1.15 -17.46
C GLY A 133 -0.26 -1.18 -18.19
N TYR A 134 -1.03 -2.22 -17.90
CA TYR A 134 -2.41 -2.37 -18.27
C TYR A 134 -3.21 -2.71 -17.02
N SER A 135 -4.45 -2.23 -16.94
CA SER A 135 -5.37 -2.65 -15.90
C SER A 135 -6.76 -2.89 -16.46
N MET A 136 -7.50 -3.70 -15.74
CA MET A 136 -8.88 -4.02 -16.00
C MET A 136 -9.59 -4.04 -14.67
N SER A 137 -10.78 -3.47 -14.60
CA SER A 137 -11.60 -3.52 -13.41
C SER A 137 -13.05 -3.74 -13.77
N GLY A 138 -13.81 -4.26 -12.83
CA GLY A 138 -15.24 -4.48 -13.00
C GLY A 138 -15.89 -4.94 -11.72
N THR A 139 -17.20 -5.13 -11.80
CA THR A 139 -18.00 -5.67 -10.70
C THR A 139 -18.69 -6.95 -11.18
N TRP A 140 -18.83 -7.92 -10.29
CA TRP A 140 -19.63 -9.12 -10.48
C TRP A 140 -20.78 -9.09 -9.47
N ASP A 141 -22.00 -9.19 -9.98
CA ASP A 141 -23.24 -8.97 -9.22
C ASP A 141 -23.97 -10.27 -8.85
N GLY A 142 -23.37 -11.43 -9.10
CA GLY A 142 -23.97 -12.73 -8.81
C GLY A 142 -24.75 -13.33 -9.97
N THR A 143 -24.99 -12.60 -11.05
CA THR A 143 -25.69 -13.13 -12.23
C THR A 143 -24.70 -13.67 -13.26
N LEU A 144 -24.97 -14.88 -13.76
CA LEU A 144 -24.34 -15.42 -14.97
C LEU A 144 -24.96 -14.68 -16.16
N SER A 145 -24.63 -13.40 -16.35
CA SER A 145 -25.07 -12.70 -17.54
C SER A 145 -24.22 -13.18 -18.73
N ASP A 146 -24.75 -14.16 -19.48
CA ASP A 146 -24.23 -14.63 -20.79
C ASP A 146 -24.23 -13.52 -21.86
N SER A 147 -24.84 -12.37 -21.58
CA SER A 147 -24.88 -11.23 -22.49
C SER A 147 -23.64 -10.35 -22.31
N GLY A 148 -22.78 -10.34 -23.33
CA GLY A 148 -21.55 -9.55 -23.52
C GLY A 148 -21.65 -8.03 -23.31
N GLY A 149 -22.09 -7.57 -22.14
CA GLY A 149 -21.85 -6.23 -21.63
C GLY A 149 -20.41 -6.15 -21.15
N VAL A 150 -19.58 -5.40 -21.87
CA VAL A 150 -18.15 -5.21 -21.60
C VAL A 150 -17.97 -4.36 -20.33
N ASP A 151 -18.17 -4.96 -19.17
CA ASP A 151 -17.61 -4.45 -17.93
C ASP A 151 -16.22 -5.07 -17.75
N GLY A 152 -15.21 -4.25 -18.08
CA GLY A 152 -13.79 -4.53 -17.97
C GLY A 152 -13.11 -4.77 -19.32
N SER A 153 -12.77 -3.71 -20.05
CA SER A 153 -11.73 -3.77 -21.09
C SER A 153 -10.36 -3.51 -20.46
N TRP A 154 -9.31 -4.02 -21.10
CA TRP A 154 -7.95 -3.66 -20.73
C TRP A 154 -7.65 -2.22 -21.12
N GLU A 155 -7.24 -1.42 -20.15
CA GLU A 155 -6.85 -0.02 -20.34
C GLU A 155 -5.36 0.14 -20.02
N ARG A 156 -4.64 0.78 -20.95
CA ARG A 156 -3.25 1.16 -20.71
C ARG A 156 -3.22 2.20 -19.58
N SER A 157 -2.65 1.83 -18.44
CA SER A 157 -2.70 2.65 -17.22
C SER A 157 -1.53 2.32 -16.31
N HIS A 158 -1.15 3.27 -15.46
CA HIS A 158 -0.18 2.96 -14.40
C HIS A 158 -0.84 2.00 -13.41
N CYS A 159 -0.31 0.79 -13.30
CA CYS A 159 -0.82 -0.15 -12.32
C CYS A 159 -0.24 0.18 -10.94
N GLN A 160 -1.13 0.51 -10.02
CA GLN A 160 -0.86 0.41 -8.59
C GLN A 160 -2.10 -0.17 -7.90
N ILE A 161 -1.89 -1.25 -7.16
CA ILE A 161 -2.84 -1.77 -6.17
C ILE A 161 -2.17 -1.51 -4.81
N SER A 162 -2.89 -0.84 -3.91
CA SER A 162 -2.38 -0.49 -2.59
C SER A 162 -3.43 -0.75 -1.52
N GLY A 163 -2.97 -0.97 -0.28
CA GLY A 163 -3.83 -1.35 0.85
C GLY A 163 -3.96 -2.86 1.00
N TYR A 164 -4.62 -3.27 2.08
CA TYR A 164 -4.87 -4.67 2.38
C TYR A 164 -6.25 -5.12 1.88
N ASP A 165 -6.35 -6.38 1.45
CA ASP A 165 -7.62 -7.02 1.13
C ASP A 165 -8.26 -7.53 2.43
N GLU A 166 -9.16 -6.74 3.00
CA GLU A 166 -9.81 -7.06 4.28
C GLU A 166 -10.58 -8.39 4.24
N TRP A 167 -11.05 -8.76 3.06
CA TRP A 167 -11.79 -9.99 2.78
C TRP A 167 -10.93 -11.25 2.78
N ARG A 168 -9.62 -11.17 3.07
CA ARG A 168 -8.78 -12.36 3.29
C ARG A 168 -9.09 -13.09 4.59
N LEU A 169 -9.84 -12.47 5.51
CA LEU A 169 -10.16 -13.03 6.82
C LEU A 169 -11.59 -13.57 6.90
N SER A 170 -11.77 -14.74 7.51
CA SER A 170 -13.07 -15.28 7.92
C SER A 170 -12.92 -15.93 9.30
N GLY A 171 -13.32 -15.21 10.35
CA GLY A 171 -13.06 -15.60 11.74
C GLY A 171 -11.55 -15.80 11.98
N ASP A 172 -11.16 -16.98 12.48
CA ASP A 172 -9.75 -17.34 12.71
C ASP A 172 -8.99 -17.79 11.45
N TRP A 173 -9.67 -17.88 10.31
CA TRP A 173 -9.07 -18.27 9.04
C TRP A 173 -8.61 -17.06 8.24
N GLU A 174 -7.45 -17.21 7.60
CA GLU A 174 -6.89 -16.29 6.61
C GLU A 174 -6.63 -17.07 5.31
N VAL A 175 -7.04 -16.52 4.17
CA VAL A 175 -6.65 -17.05 2.85
C VAL A 175 -5.48 -16.28 2.28
N MET A 176 -4.56 -17.03 1.66
CA MET A 176 -3.36 -16.46 1.07
C MET A 176 -2.85 -17.31 -0.10
N GLU A 177 -1.96 -16.70 -0.86
CA GLU A 177 -1.29 -17.28 -2.02
C GLU A 177 -0.04 -18.05 -1.58
N ALA A 178 0.10 -19.28 -2.05
CA ALA A 178 1.36 -20.00 -1.98
C ALA A 178 2.26 -19.56 -3.13
N ARG A 179 3.48 -19.08 -2.84
CA ARG A 179 4.41 -18.65 -3.88
C ARG A 179 4.66 -19.76 -4.91
N GLY A 180 4.74 -19.42 -6.18
CA GLY A 180 5.14 -20.36 -7.23
C GLY A 180 6.22 -19.79 -8.15
N ARG A 181 6.44 -20.47 -9.27
CA ARG A 181 7.45 -20.08 -10.26
C ARG A 181 6.99 -18.86 -11.05
N GLU A 182 7.94 -18.02 -11.49
CA GLU A 182 7.66 -16.88 -12.38
C GLU A 182 6.57 -15.92 -11.85
N PHE A 183 6.44 -15.80 -10.52
CA PHE A 183 5.35 -15.08 -9.84
C PHE A 183 3.92 -15.58 -10.16
N PHE A 184 3.75 -16.84 -10.56
CA PHE A 184 2.45 -17.51 -10.59
C PHE A 184 2.24 -18.27 -9.28
N PRO A 185 1.34 -17.83 -8.38
CA PRO A 185 1.10 -18.55 -7.13
C PRO A 185 0.63 -19.97 -7.37
N ALA A 186 1.28 -20.93 -6.71
CA ALA A 186 1.07 -22.35 -6.95
C ALA A 186 -0.22 -22.89 -6.31
N ALA A 187 -0.77 -22.19 -5.32
CA ALA A 187 -1.97 -22.62 -4.59
C ALA A 187 -2.64 -21.44 -3.87
N VAL A 188 -3.92 -21.63 -3.53
CA VAL A 188 -4.59 -20.86 -2.47
C VAL A 188 -4.66 -21.74 -1.23
N VAL A 189 -4.22 -21.20 -0.10
CA VAL A 189 -4.24 -21.89 1.19
C VAL A 189 -5.04 -21.09 2.21
N ALA A 190 -5.76 -21.81 3.07
CA ALA A 190 -6.45 -21.28 4.23
C ALA A 190 -5.66 -21.67 5.49
N TYR A 191 -5.29 -20.67 6.28
CA TYR A 191 -4.56 -20.83 7.54
C TYR A 191 -5.44 -20.44 8.72
N ASN A 192 -5.58 -21.32 9.70
CA ASN A 192 -6.30 -21.03 10.94
C ASN A 192 -5.30 -20.63 12.03
N ARG A 193 -5.38 -19.38 12.51
CA ARG A 193 -4.46 -18.87 13.52
C ARG A 193 -4.58 -19.57 14.87
N ALA A 194 -5.81 -19.90 15.29
CA ALA A 194 -6.08 -20.48 16.61
C ALA A 194 -5.56 -21.92 16.72
N THR A 195 -5.78 -22.74 15.69
CA THR A 195 -5.44 -24.17 15.66
C THR A 195 -4.11 -24.45 14.96
N ARG A 196 -3.55 -23.47 14.25
CA ARG A 196 -2.41 -23.61 13.33
C ARG A 196 -2.67 -24.60 12.19
N ALA A 197 -3.92 -24.92 11.89
CA ALA A 197 -4.27 -25.76 10.76
C ALA A 197 -4.01 -25.03 9.43
N VAL A 198 -3.47 -25.75 8.46
CA VAL A 198 -3.30 -25.27 7.08
C VAL A 198 -4.10 -26.19 6.16
N LYS A 199 -4.98 -25.60 5.35
CA LYS A 199 -5.76 -26.31 4.33
C LYS A 199 -5.41 -25.76 2.96
N VAL A 200 -4.96 -26.64 2.05
CA VAL A 200 -4.81 -26.27 0.63
C VAL A 200 -6.18 -26.32 -0.01
N LEU A 201 -6.67 -25.20 -0.52
CA LEU A 201 -7.99 -25.10 -1.15
C LEU A 201 -7.92 -25.48 -2.63
N ILE A 202 -6.93 -24.96 -3.34
CA ILE A 202 -6.66 -25.26 -4.76
C ILE A 202 -5.15 -25.20 -4.97
N LYS A 203 -4.64 -26.07 -5.85
CA LYS A 203 -3.23 -26.12 -6.23
C LYS A 203 -3.07 -26.45 -7.71
N ASN A 204 -2.02 -25.90 -8.32
CA ASN A 204 -1.63 -26.22 -9.68
C ASN A 204 -0.66 -27.41 -9.71
N GLN A 205 -0.24 -27.82 -10.91
CA GLN A 205 0.68 -28.94 -11.12
C GLN A 205 2.08 -28.75 -10.50
N ASP A 206 2.50 -27.51 -10.29
CA ASP A 206 3.84 -27.20 -9.78
C ASP A 206 3.92 -27.26 -8.24
N TYR A 207 2.79 -27.22 -7.55
CA TYR A 207 2.72 -27.14 -6.09
C TYR A 207 3.46 -28.29 -5.40
N ASP A 208 3.16 -29.54 -5.74
CA ASP A 208 3.74 -30.70 -5.04
C ASP A 208 5.25 -30.82 -5.27
N ARG A 209 5.76 -30.27 -6.39
CA ARG A 209 7.20 -30.18 -6.66
C ARG A 209 7.86 -29.10 -5.80
N LEU A 210 7.20 -27.95 -5.63
CA LEU A 210 7.72 -26.82 -4.84
C LEU A 210 7.60 -27.05 -3.34
N TYR A 211 6.56 -27.77 -2.92
CA TYR A 211 6.20 -28.02 -1.53
C TYR A 211 5.96 -29.52 -1.29
N PRO A 212 6.98 -30.38 -1.45
CA PRO A 212 6.82 -31.83 -1.36
C PRO A 212 6.31 -32.30 0.01
N ASN A 213 6.56 -31.50 1.05
CA ASN A 213 6.11 -31.75 2.42
C ASN A 213 4.99 -30.77 2.86
N GLY A 214 4.36 -30.08 1.90
CA GLY A 214 3.46 -28.96 2.15
C GLY A 214 4.20 -27.66 2.50
N ILE A 215 3.43 -26.57 2.62
CA ILE A 215 3.96 -25.27 3.04
C ILE A 215 4.21 -25.31 4.55
N THR A 216 5.39 -24.88 4.97
CA THR A 216 5.74 -24.83 6.39
C THR A 216 4.96 -23.72 7.12
N LEU A 217 4.70 -23.92 8.41
CA LEU A 217 4.06 -22.88 9.24
C LEU A 217 4.85 -21.57 9.26
N GLN A 218 6.19 -21.64 9.21
CA GLN A 218 7.03 -20.45 9.13
C GLN A 218 6.75 -19.64 7.86
N GLN A 219 6.70 -20.28 6.69
CA GLN A 219 6.40 -19.61 5.42
C GLN A 219 5.00 -18.98 5.42
N ILE A 220 4.02 -19.65 6.03
CA ILE A 220 2.66 -19.12 6.21
C ILE A 220 2.69 -17.87 7.12
N GLN A 221 3.38 -17.94 8.26
CA GLN A 221 3.49 -16.83 9.20
C GLN A 221 4.21 -15.61 8.60
N GLU A 222 5.25 -15.83 7.79
CA GLU A 222 5.95 -14.77 7.06
C GLU A 222 5.09 -14.12 5.97
N SER A 223 4.10 -14.85 5.44
CA SER A 223 3.20 -14.37 4.38
C SER A 223 1.88 -13.83 4.90
N SER A 224 1.53 -14.14 6.15
CA SER A 224 0.31 -13.69 6.84
C SER A 224 0.25 -12.17 6.92
N GLN A 225 -0.85 -11.58 6.46
CA GLN A 225 -1.14 -10.15 6.51
C GLN A 225 -2.16 -9.79 7.59
N ARG A 226 -2.67 -10.79 8.33
CA ARG A 226 -3.74 -10.66 9.30
C ARG A 226 -3.58 -9.50 10.28
N GLU A 227 -2.42 -9.33 10.91
CA GLU A 227 -2.23 -8.24 11.88
C GLU A 227 -2.40 -6.86 11.22
N GLY A 228 -1.88 -6.69 10.00
CA GLY A 228 -2.05 -5.47 9.22
C GLY A 228 -3.52 -5.22 8.82
N ILE A 229 -4.23 -6.28 8.42
CA ILE A 229 -5.67 -6.24 8.11
C ILE A 229 -6.48 -5.87 9.36
N GLU A 230 -6.31 -6.60 10.47
CA GLU A 230 -7.03 -6.39 11.73
C GLU A 230 -6.78 -4.98 12.30
N ARG A 231 -5.54 -4.49 12.21
CA ARG A 231 -5.20 -3.12 12.58
C ARG A 231 -5.92 -2.10 11.70
N THR A 232 -5.93 -2.30 10.38
CA THR A 232 -6.60 -1.38 9.44
C THR A 232 -8.11 -1.33 9.69
N LEU A 233 -8.75 -2.49 9.88
CA LEU A 233 -10.17 -2.61 10.23
C LEU A 233 -10.48 -1.90 11.55
N THR A 234 -9.62 -2.07 12.56
CA THR A 234 -9.77 -1.39 13.85
C THR A 234 -9.67 0.13 13.70
N ILE A 235 -8.69 0.63 12.95
CA ILE A 235 -8.51 2.07 12.69
C ILE A 235 -9.75 2.66 12.01
N ARG A 236 -10.26 2.02 10.95
CA ARG A 236 -11.45 2.48 10.24
C ARG A 236 -12.69 2.49 11.14
N ARG A 237 -12.92 1.39 11.86
CA ARG A 237 -14.06 1.28 12.78
C ARG A 237 -14.04 2.39 13.84
N VAL A 238 -12.90 2.59 14.50
CA VAL A 238 -12.77 3.63 15.55
C VAL A 238 -12.93 5.02 14.95
N HIS A 239 -12.35 5.28 13.78
CA HIS A 239 -12.55 6.54 13.06
C HIS A 239 -14.04 6.83 12.81
N ASP A 240 -14.78 5.86 12.28
CA ASP A 240 -16.19 6.04 11.91
C ASP A 240 -17.11 6.14 13.14
N GLU A 241 -16.78 5.43 14.23
CA GLU A 241 -17.44 5.59 15.53
C GLU A 241 -17.25 7.00 16.11
N LEU A 242 -16.02 7.51 16.09
CA LEU A 242 -15.70 8.85 16.57
C LEU A 242 -16.37 9.93 15.71
N LEU A 243 -16.32 9.78 14.38
CA LEU A 243 -16.95 10.72 13.47
C LEU A 243 -18.47 10.79 13.69
N ARG A 244 -19.13 9.63 13.82
CA ARG A 244 -20.57 9.56 14.15
C ARG A 244 -20.86 10.19 15.51
N LYS A 245 -20.06 9.88 16.54
CA LYS A 245 -20.19 10.47 17.88
C LYS A 245 -20.13 12.00 17.82
N TYR A 246 -19.13 12.58 17.16
CA TYR A 246 -18.96 14.02 17.09
C TYR A 246 -20.01 14.73 16.22
N LYS A 247 -20.47 14.09 15.13
CA LYS A 247 -21.62 14.58 14.36
C LYS A 247 -22.90 14.59 15.23
N ALA A 248 -23.14 13.55 16.02
CA ALA A 248 -24.28 13.48 16.94
C ALA A 248 -24.24 14.53 18.07
N MET A 249 -23.06 15.09 18.38
CA MET A 249 -22.90 16.21 19.32
C MET A 249 -23.18 17.58 18.68
N GLY A 250 -23.63 17.64 17.42
CA GLY A 250 -23.97 18.87 16.72
C GLY A 250 -22.77 19.62 16.12
N LEU A 251 -21.58 18.99 16.06
CA LEU A 251 -20.44 19.57 15.37
C LEU A 251 -20.66 19.54 13.85
N SER A 252 -20.18 20.58 13.16
CA SER A 252 -20.14 20.56 11.69
C SER A 252 -19.23 19.45 11.19
N GLU A 253 -19.39 19.03 9.94
CA GLU A 253 -18.57 17.94 9.37
C GLU A 253 -17.07 18.19 9.49
N VAL A 254 -16.61 19.41 9.19
CA VAL A 254 -15.21 19.81 9.30
C VAL A 254 -14.73 19.75 10.76
N GLN A 255 -15.54 20.23 11.71
CA GLN A 255 -15.20 20.18 13.13
C GLN A 255 -15.16 18.74 13.65
N ALA A 256 -16.11 17.89 13.25
CA ALA A 256 -16.17 16.49 13.63
C ALA A 256 -14.96 15.70 13.09
N LEU A 257 -14.53 15.96 11.86
CA LEU A 257 -13.32 15.37 11.27
C LEU A 257 -12.05 15.80 12.02
N LEU A 258 -11.91 17.09 12.34
CA LEU A 258 -10.77 17.59 13.11
C LEU A 258 -10.70 16.94 14.51
N ARG A 259 -11.83 16.90 15.22
CA ARG A 259 -11.93 16.23 16.53
C ARG A 259 -11.65 14.73 16.46
N THR A 260 -12.13 14.07 15.41
CA THR A 260 -11.83 12.66 15.17
C THR A 260 -10.33 12.45 14.97
N GLY A 261 -9.66 13.29 14.18
CA GLY A 261 -8.21 13.22 13.99
C GLY A 261 -7.42 13.41 15.29
N GLU A 262 -7.79 14.38 16.12
CA GLU A 262 -7.18 14.62 17.44
C GLU A 262 -7.33 13.40 18.36
N GLU A 263 -8.51 12.79 18.39
CA GLU A 263 -8.79 11.64 19.24
C GLU A 263 -8.11 10.36 18.72
N MET A 264 -8.05 10.16 17.40
CA MET A 264 -7.29 9.08 16.77
C MET A 264 -5.79 9.17 17.07
N GLU A 265 -5.25 10.39 17.12
CA GLU A 265 -3.88 10.66 17.56
C GLU A 265 -3.69 10.32 19.05
N ARG A 266 -4.63 10.76 19.91
CA ARG A 266 -4.61 10.47 21.36
C ARG A 266 -4.65 8.98 21.66
N LEU A 267 -5.43 8.22 20.89
CA LEU A 267 -5.54 6.76 20.99
C LEU A 267 -4.33 6.01 20.39
N GLY A 268 -3.40 6.71 19.72
CA GLY A 268 -2.21 6.11 19.12
C GLY A 268 -2.45 5.42 17.78
N TYR A 269 -3.61 5.62 17.16
CA TYR A 269 -3.91 5.08 15.82
C TYR A 269 -3.27 5.93 14.72
N TYR A 270 -3.20 7.25 14.92
CA TYR A 270 -2.50 8.18 14.02
C TYR A 270 -1.15 8.61 14.60
N PRO A 271 -0.17 8.93 13.73
CA PRO A 271 1.08 9.53 14.17
C PRO A 271 0.81 10.80 14.98
N ARG A 272 1.58 11.00 16.05
CA ARG A 272 1.53 12.24 16.81
C ARG A 272 1.90 13.42 15.91
N THR A 273 1.03 14.41 15.88
CA THR A 273 1.31 15.65 15.17
C THR A 273 2.22 16.48 16.04
N THR A 274 3.20 17.12 15.41
CA THR A 274 4.12 18.01 16.09
C THR A 274 3.32 19.11 16.80
N LYS A 275 3.52 19.26 18.11
CA LYS A 275 2.85 20.27 18.92
C LYS A 275 3.83 21.36 19.32
N ILE A 276 3.32 22.57 19.54
CA ILE A 276 4.05 23.69 20.10
C ILE A 276 3.36 24.14 21.38
N VAL A 277 4.13 24.28 22.45
CA VAL A 277 3.67 24.79 23.75
C VAL A 277 4.44 26.05 24.07
N ALA A 278 3.74 27.11 24.42
CA ALA A 278 4.36 28.32 24.94
C ALA A 278 4.28 28.36 26.47
N ARG A 279 5.35 28.82 27.11
CA ARG A 279 5.42 29.14 28.53
C ARG A 279 5.91 30.58 28.69
N PRO A 280 5.21 31.45 29.43
CA PRO A 280 5.71 32.80 29.69
C PRO A 280 6.93 32.72 30.60
N LEU A 281 7.95 33.52 30.33
CA LEU A 281 9.13 33.62 31.18
C LEU A 281 9.02 34.79 32.15
N GLU A 282 9.39 34.55 33.41
CA GLU A 282 9.57 35.64 34.36
C GLU A 282 10.75 36.54 33.98
N ARG A 283 10.78 37.79 34.47
CA ARG A 283 11.79 38.79 34.09
C ARG A 283 13.24 38.31 34.29
N GLY A 284 13.48 37.55 35.36
CA GLY A 284 14.80 36.95 35.64
C GLY A 284 15.17 35.81 34.69
N GLU A 285 14.19 34.98 34.30
CA GLU A 285 14.39 33.89 33.33
C GLU A 285 14.60 34.46 31.92
N ALA A 286 13.82 35.47 31.54
CA ALA A 286 13.96 36.17 30.27
C ALA A 286 15.35 36.82 30.12
N ALA A 287 15.93 37.33 31.22
CA ALA A 287 17.30 37.83 31.23
C ALA A 287 18.33 36.73 30.96
N LYS A 288 18.13 35.53 31.52
CA LYS A 288 18.99 34.36 31.24
C LYS A 288 18.87 33.90 29.80
N ALA A 289 17.64 33.84 29.27
CA ALA A 289 17.39 33.46 27.88
C ALA A 289 18.10 34.38 26.87
N LYS A 290 18.25 35.69 27.17
CA LYS A 290 18.98 36.67 26.34
C LYS A 290 20.42 36.27 26.03
N HIS A 291 21.05 35.44 26.85
CA HIS A 291 22.40 34.95 26.59
C HIS A 291 22.45 33.88 25.48
N ASN A 292 21.32 33.24 25.15
CA ASN A 292 21.20 32.31 24.01
C ASN A 292 20.62 33.03 22.77
N ARG A 293 21.37 33.99 22.23
CA ARG A 293 20.93 34.83 21.09
C ARG A 293 20.48 34.04 19.86
N ALA A 294 21.07 32.87 19.62
CA ALA A 294 20.74 32.03 18.47
C ALA A 294 19.33 31.39 18.58
N ALA A 295 18.75 31.34 19.78
CA ALA A 295 17.44 30.75 20.04
C ALA A 295 16.34 31.79 20.27
N ILE A 296 16.63 33.09 20.26
CA ILE A 296 15.61 34.14 20.46
C ILE A 296 15.14 34.69 19.12
N PHE A 297 13.83 34.75 18.93
CA PHE A 297 13.13 35.32 17.79
C PHE A 297 12.31 36.52 18.24
N VAL A 298 12.57 37.69 17.66
CA VAL A 298 11.84 38.92 17.99
C VAL A 298 10.86 39.15 16.86
N ILE A 299 9.61 38.74 17.07
CA ILE A 299 8.57 38.80 16.05
C ILE A 299 7.76 40.08 16.29
N SER A 300 7.65 40.93 15.28
CA SER A 300 6.87 42.16 15.39
C SER A 300 5.37 41.87 15.36
N LYS A 301 4.55 42.85 15.75
CA LYS A 301 3.09 42.75 15.62
C LYS A 301 2.69 42.53 14.16
N ASP A 302 3.24 43.33 13.25
CA ASP A 302 2.93 43.27 11.82
C ASP A 302 3.39 41.95 11.19
N GLU A 303 4.53 41.42 11.62
CA GLU A 303 5.02 40.10 11.19
C GLU A 303 4.08 38.98 11.66
N MET A 304 3.62 39.03 12.92
CA MET A 304 2.66 38.04 13.44
C MET A 304 1.34 38.07 12.66
N GLN A 305 0.84 39.27 12.34
CA GLN A 305 -0.42 39.49 11.62
C GLN A 305 -0.42 38.99 10.16
N THR A 306 0.75 38.68 9.59
CA THR A 306 0.82 38.03 8.27
C THR A 306 0.25 36.61 8.25
N GLY A 307 0.08 35.99 9.43
CA GLY A 307 -0.37 34.60 9.56
C GLY A 307 0.73 33.56 9.35
N ILE A 308 1.98 33.97 9.08
CA ILE A 308 3.13 33.05 8.92
C ILE A 308 3.36 32.21 10.19
N PHE A 309 3.12 32.80 11.36
CA PHE A 309 3.38 32.20 12.67
C PHE A 309 2.07 31.92 13.44
N HIS A 310 1.03 31.51 12.73
CA HIS A 310 -0.30 31.35 13.34
C HIS A 310 -0.33 30.38 14.53
N ASP A 311 0.44 29.30 14.49
CA ASP A 311 0.58 28.33 15.59
C ASP A 311 1.33 28.92 16.81
N ILE A 312 2.39 29.69 16.60
CA ILE A 312 3.11 30.43 17.65
C ILE A 312 2.19 31.48 18.29
N GLU A 313 1.44 32.24 17.49
CA GLU A 313 0.45 33.21 17.98
C GLU A 313 -0.62 32.52 18.86
N GLN A 314 -1.14 31.38 18.39
CA GLN A 314 -2.11 30.58 19.13
C GLN A 314 -1.53 30.01 20.43
N ALA A 315 -0.25 29.64 20.46
CA ALA A 315 0.41 29.10 21.64
C ALA A 315 0.68 30.19 22.67
N ILE A 316 1.13 31.37 22.22
CA ILE A 316 1.35 32.54 23.06
C ILE A 316 0.03 33.05 23.67
N SER A 317 -1.06 33.07 22.90
CA SER A 317 -2.38 33.49 23.41
C SER A 317 -3.01 32.50 24.39
N ARG A 318 -2.53 31.24 24.43
CA ARG A 318 -2.99 30.21 25.36
C ARG A 318 -1.80 29.46 25.97
N PRO A 319 -1.01 30.10 26.85
CA PRO A 319 0.19 29.47 27.37
C PRO A 319 -0.13 28.19 28.16
N GLY A 320 0.77 27.19 28.04
CA GLY A 320 0.62 25.86 28.63
C GLY A 320 -0.25 24.89 27.81
N VAL A 321 -0.95 25.36 26.76
CA VAL A 321 -1.76 24.51 25.89
C VAL A 321 -0.93 24.02 24.70
N GLU A 322 -1.05 22.73 24.37
CA GLU A 322 -0.47 22.14 23.17
C GLU A 322 -1.23 22.60 21.92
N ILE A 323 -0.57 23.41 21.10
CA ILE A 323 -1.09 23.87 19.81
C ILE A 323 -0.49 23.02 18.71
N ARG A 324 -1.29 22.62 17.73
CA ARG A 324 -0.79 21.90 16.56
C ARG A 324 0.12 22.82 15.75
N LYS A 325 1.37 22.40 15.54
CA LYS A 325 2.29 23.10 14.64
C LYS A 325 1.82 22.91 13.20
N GLY A 326 1.91 23.96 12.38
CA GLY A 326 1.70 23.85 10.93
C GLY A 326 2.64 22.81 10.31
N PHE A 327 2.16 22.10 9.28
CA PHE A 327 2.97 21.13 8.56
C PHE A 327 4.13 21.82 7.82
N GLY A 328 5.32 21.24 7.92
CA GLY A 328 6.50 21.70 7.20
C GLY A 328 7.15 22.96 7.76
N GLU A 329 7.86 23.65 6.89
CA GLU A 329 8.59 24.89 7.18
C GLU A 329 7.62 26.09 7.19
N TYR A 330 7.91 27.10 8.00
CA TYR A 330 7.16 28.35 7.96
C TYR A 330 7.41 29.06 6.62
N PRO A 331 6.38 29.58 5.93
CA PRO A 331 6.58 30.34 4.70
C PRO A 331 7.56 31.51 4.90
N THR A 332 8.52 31.63 3.98
CA THR A 332 9.46 32.76 3.97
C THR A 332 8.81 33.99 3.36
N HIS A 333 9.06 35.17 3.93
CA HIS A 333 8.50 36.43 3.44
C HIS A 333 9.60 37.44 3.15
N ILE A 334 9.44 38.23 2.09
CA ILE A 334 10.47 39.15 1.60
C ILE A 334 10.81 40.28 2.60
N HIS A 335 9.85 40.66 3.45
CA HIS A 335 10.01 41.74 4.42
C HIS A 335 10.39 41.25 5.83
N TYR A 336 10.44 39.94 6.05
CA TYR A 336 10.62 39.37 7.38
C TYR A 336 11.62 38.20 7.37
N PHE A 337 12.64 38.29 8.22
CA PHE A 337 13.72 37.30 8.26
C PHE A 337 13.52 36.20 9.31
N ASN A 338 12.57 36.34 10.26
CA ASN A 338 12.47 35.37 11.35
C ASN A 338 12.00 34.00 10.87
N SER A 339 11.15 33.89 9.84
CA SER A 339 10.66 32.57 9.40
C SER A 339 11.76 31.73 8.77
N ALA A 340 12.58 32.32 7.89
CA ALA A 340 13.77 31.68 7.34
C ALA A 340 14.77 31.29 8.45
N ARG A 341 15.01 32.20 9.40
CA ARG A 341 15.92 31.93 10.54
C ARG A 341 15.39 30.82 11.44
N LEU A 342 14.09 30.78 11.69
CA LEU A 342 13.46 29.76 12.52
C LEU A 342 13.50 28.41 11.82
N ASN A 343 13.22 28.34 10.52
CA ASN A 343 13.34 27.09 9.75
C ASN A 343 14.78 26.53 9.82
N ALA A 344 15.79 27.38 9.64
CA ALA A 344 17.19 26.97 9.78
C ALA A 344 17.52 26.46 11.20
N PHE A 345 16.99 27.12 12.23
CA PHE A 345 17.15 26.67 13.62
C PHE A 345 16.50 25.30 13.86
N LEU A 346 15.26 25.10 13.40
CA LEU A 346 14.55 23.82 13.54
C LEU A 346 15.21 22.70 12.75
N LYS A 347 15.73 22.99 11.55
CA LYS A 347 16.47 22.03 10.72
C LYS A 347 17.76 21.53 11.38
N SER A 348 18.31 22.27 12.34
CA SER A 348 19.45 21.82 13.16
C SER A 348 19.09 20.80 14.25
N GLY A 349 17.82 20.37 14.32
CA GLY A 349 17.32 19.39 15.30
C GLY A 349 16.93 19.99 16.65
N LYS A 350 16.96 21.32 16.79
CA LYS A 350 16.57 22.02 18.03
C LYS A 350 15.07 22.21 18.08
N THR A 351 14.47 21.92 19.22
CA THR A 351 13.01 21.98 19.42
C THR A 351 12.57 23.06 20.42
N GLN A 352 13.49 23.60 21.21
CA GLN A 352 13.24 24.64 22.20
C GLN A 352 13.83 25.97 21.75
N PHE A 353 13.03 27.02 21.76
CA PHE A 353 13.43 28.37 21.38
C PHE A 353 12.61 29.42 22.14
N TYR A 354 12.94 30.69 21.97
CA TYR A 354 12.29 31.80 22.67
C TYR A 354 11.70 32.78 21.66
N VAL A 355 10.49 33.24 21.90
CA VAL A 355 9.87 34.32 21.11
C VAL A 355 9.65 35.51 22.02
N ARG A 356 10.13 36.68 21.58
CA ARG A 356 9.81 37.95 22.19
C ARG A 356 8.73 38.63 21.35
N TYR A 357 7.56 38.84 21.94
CA TYR A 357 6.38 39.41 21.30
C TYR A 357 5.71 40.41 22.26
N LEU A 358 5.38 41.61 21.76
CA LEU A 358 4.75 42.69 22.54
C LEU A 358 5.41 43.00 23.90
N GLY A 359 6.73 42.87 23.98
CA GLY A 359 7.51 43.16 25.20
C GLY A 359 7.67 41.99 26.16
N GLU A 360 6.93 40.90 25.97
CA GLU A 360 7.05 39.68 26.76
C GLU A 360 7.93 38.64 26.08
N THR A 361 8.50 37.72 26.86
CA THR A 361 9.30 36.60 26.35
C THR A 361 8.64 35.29 26.70
N TYR A 362 8.44 34.46 25.68
CA TYR A 362 7.88 33.14 25.80
C TYR A 362 8.96 32.13 25.43
N GLU A 363 9.03 31.05 26.19
CA GLU A 363 9.71 29.83 25.79
C GLU A 363 8.73 28.97 25.01
N LEU A 364 9.12 28.56 23.81
CA LEU A 364 8.37 27.64 22.99
C LEU A 364 9.12 26.32 22.86
N THR A 365 8.39 25.24 23.08
CA THR A 365 8.91 23.88 22.92
C THR A 365 8.07 23.16 21.87
N ILE A 366 8.75 22.59 20.88
CA ILE A 366 8.19 21.68 19.90
C ILE A 366 8.32 20.24 20.42
N ARG A 367 7.23 19.48 20.41
CA ARG A 367 7.15 18.09 20.88
C ARG A 367 6.63 17.16 19.80
#